data_AF-A0A838SCA0-F1
#
_entry.id   AF-A0A838SCA0-F1
#
_cell.length_a   1.000
_cell.length_b   1.000
_cell.length_c   1.000
_cell.angle_alpha   90.00
_cell.angle_beta   90.00
_cell.angle_gamma   90.00
#
_symmetry.space_group_name_H-M   'P 1'
#
loop_
_entity.id
_entity.type
_entity.pdbx_description
1 polymer ?
#
loop_
_entity_poly.entity_id
_entity_poly.type
_entity_poly.pdbx_seq_one_letter_code
_entity_poly.pdbx_strand_id
1 'polypeptide(L)'
;MNQYSFNHFAIVFFSVALTLVSLDACLAKSALIKRSQYLMGTLVFVTGVASDEETAKTAVSAGLAEIRRIEHLMSTWIPTSELSKVNAAAGREPVQVSQETFEVLMRSLEMAKLTQGGFNVAVGPAVNAWDANGEGQVPSQEDLEALRPQMELSNMQLDEKTGSVWLRHPGMSIDVGGIGKGYAA
;
A
#
# COMPACT_ATOMS: atom_id res chain seq x y z
N MET A 1 48.52 -60.16 22.57
CA MET A 1 47.66 -59.95 21.38
C MET A 1 46.53 -59.00 21.75
N ASN A 2 46.53 -57.82 21.12
CA ASN A 2 45.43 -56.87 20.87
C ASN A 2 44.46 -56.49 22.00
N GLN A 3 44.88 -55.55 22.85
CA GLN A 3 43.95 -54.70 23.63
C GLN A 3 43.83 -53.26 23.04
N TYR A 4 44.73 -52.85 22.14
CA TYR A 4 44.74 -51.52 21.52
C TYR A 4 43.88 -51.39 20.25
N SER A 5 43.57 -52.50 19.54
CA SER A 5 42.74 -52.45 18.32
C SER A 5 41.25 -52.19 18.57
N PHE A 6 40.74 -52.48 19.77
CA PHE A 6 39.30 -52.32 20.08
C PHE A 6 38.92 -50.85 20.31
N ASN A 7 39.81 -50.04 20.91
CA ASN A 7 39.56 -48.62 21.15
C ASN A 7 39.63 -47.76 19.89
N HIS A 8 40.45 -48.13 18.89
CA HIS A 8 40.49 -47.39 17.62
C HIS A 8 39.20 -47.56 16.81
N PHE A 9 38.58 -48.74 16.82
CA PHE A 9 37.31 -48.98 16.11
C PHE A 9 36.15 -48.20 16.74
N ALA A 10 36.09 -48.12 18.07
CA ALA A 10 35.05 -47.38 18.79
C ALA A 10 35.17 -45.85 18.59
N ILE A 11 36.40 -45.30 18.55
CA ILE A 11 36.63 -43.87 18.35
C ILE A 11 36.29 -43.43 16.91
N VAL A 12 36.56 -44.28 15.91
CA VAL A 12 36.21 -44.01 14.51
C VAL A 12 34.69 -44.08 14.29
N PHE A 13 33.97 -44.99 14.96
CA PHE A 13 32.50 -45.01 14.90
C PHE A 13 31.85 -43.80 15.57
N PHE A 14 32.42 -43.31 16.69
CA PHE A 14 31.91 -42.14 17.40
C PHE A 14 32.16 -40.84 16.63
N SER A 15 33.28 -40.73 15.90
CA SER A 15 33.59 -39.57 15.06
C SER A 15 32.80 -39.52 13.75
N VAL A 16 32.46 -40.67 13.16
CA VAL A 16 31.57 -40.75 11.97
C VAL A 16 30.11 -40.46 12.33
N ALA A 17 29.65 -40.87 13.53
CA ALA A 17 28.32 -40.52 14.02
C ALA A 17 28.19 -39.02 14.31
N LEU A 18 29.24 -38.39 14.83
CA LEU A 18 29.26 -36.95 15.14
C LEU A 18 29.28 -36.08 13.87
N THR A 19 29.94 -36.53 12.78
CA THR A 19 29.93 -35.83 11.49
C THR A 19 28.63 -35.99 10.71
N LEU A 20 27.90 -37.09 10.89
CA LEU A 20 26.56 -37.30 10.31
C LEU A 20 25.49 -36.41 10.97
N VAL A 21 25.58 -36.12 12.26
CA VAL A 21 24.62 -35.24 12.97
C VAL A 21 24.79 -33.75 12.58
N SER A 22 25.97 -33.34 12.12
CA SER A 22 26.24 -31.96 11.71
C SER A 22 25.79 -31.58 10.29
N LEU A 23 25.31 -32.54 9.47
CA LEU A 23 24.86 -32.26 8.09
C LEU A 23 23.38 -31.91 7.98
N ASP A 24 22.54 -32.23 8.97
CA ASP A 24 21.12 -31.86 8.96
C ASP A 24 20.87 -30.39 9.36
N ALA A 25 21.87 -29.70 9.92
CA ALA A 25 21.73 -28.32 10.39
C ALA A 25 21.79 -27.26 9.27
N CYS A 26 22.09 -27.65 8.02
CA CYS A 26 22.37 -26.70 6.94
C CYS A 26 21.32 -26.67 5.81
N LEU A 27 20.21 -27.40 5.95
CA LEU A 27 19.01 -27.22 5.14
C LEU A 27 17.94 -26.55 6.01
N ALA A 28 18.16 -25.28 6.37
CA ALA A 28 17.10 -24.45 6.95
C ALA A 28 15.97 -24.35 5.91
N LYS A 29 14.98 -25.23 6.05
CA LYS A 29 13.81 -25.28 5.18
C LYS A 29 13.02 -23.99 5.40
N SER A 30 13.08 -23.09 4.43
CA SER A 30 12.34 -21.84 4.50
C SER A 30 10.84 -22.10 4.58
N ALA A 31 10.16 -21.35 5.43
CA ALA A 31 8.72 -21.32 5.50
C ALA A 31 8.18 -20.28 4.51
N LEU A 32 7.20 -20.69 3.71
CA LEU A 32 6.46 -19.82 2.81
C LEU A 32 5.03 -19.70 3.32
N ILE A 33 4.61 -18.49 3.66
CA ILE A 33 3.26 -18.18 4.11
C ILE A 33 2.62 -17.21 3.13
N LYS A 34 1.47 -17.58 2.58
CA LYS A 34 0.65 -16.71 1.74
C LYS A 34 -0.68 -16.47 2.44
N ARG A 35 -1.08 -15.21 2.53
CA ARG A 35 -2.43 -14.83 2.99
C ARG A 35 -3.05 -13.87 1.99
N SER A 36 -4.38 -13.88 1.95
CA SER A 36 -5.15 -12.91 1.20
C SER A 36 -6.21 -12.25 2.07
N GLN A 37 -6.48 -10.99 1.78
CA GLN A 37 -7.52 -10.23 2.47
C GLN A 37 -8.14 -9.20 1.52
N TYR A 38 -9.43 -8.93 1.69
CA TYR A 38 -10.08 -7.83 0.98
C TYR A 38 -9.71 -6.51 1.66
N LEU A 39 -8.96 -5.66 0.95
CA LEU A 39 -8.44 -4.37 1.38
C LEU A 39 -8.35 -3.44 0.16
N MET A 40 -8.55 -2.14 0.37
CA MET A 40 -8.48 -1.11 -0.70
C MET A 40 -9.39 -1.44 -1.89
N GLY A 41 -10.60 -1.95 -1.60
CA GLY A 41 -11.60 -2.34 -2.60
C GLY A 41 -11.17 -3.52 -3.50
N THR A 42 -10.19 -4.33 -3.11
CA THR A 42 -9.76 -5.49 -3.91
C THR A 42 -9.21 -6.63 -3.05
N LEU A 43 -8.93 -7.77 -3.67
CA LEU A 43 -8.27 -8.89 -3.00
C LEU A 43 -6.75 -8.69 -3.02
N VAL A 44 -6.17 -8.44 -1.86
CA VAL A 44 -4.73 -8.28 -1.66
C VAL A 44 -4.11 -9.62 -1.30
N PHE A 45 -2.94 -9.93 -1.86
CA PHE A 45 -2.16 -11.12 -1.55
C PHE A 45 -0.79 -10.72 -1.00
N VAL A 46 -0.44 -11.23 0.18
CA VAL A 46 0.88 -11.02 0.79
C VAL A 46 1.54 -12.38 0.99
N THR A 47 2.79 -12.50 0.54
CA THR A 47 3.59 -13.72 0.67
C THR A 47 4.86 -13.40 1.45
N GLY A 48 5.06 -14.09 2.57
CA GLY A 48 6.28 -14.00 3.37
C GLY A 48 7.10 -15.28 3.23
N VAL A 49 8.41 -15.11 3.10
CA VAL A 49 9.38 -16.20 3.06
C VAL A 49 10.41 -15.93 4.16
N ALA A 50 10.57 -16.87 5.10
CA ALA A 50 11.50 -16.73 6.21
C ALA A 50 12.13 -18.09 6.57
N SER A 51 13.10 -18.09 7.50
CA SER A 51 13.75 -19.29 8.03
C SER A 51 12.82 -20.21 8.80
N ASP A 52 11.74 -19.66 9.35
CA ASP A 52 10.75 -20.37 10.16
C ASP A 52 9.34 -19.80 9.94
N GLU A 53 8.34 -20.60 10.31
CA GLU A 53 6.94 -20.32 10.04
C GLU A 53 6.40 -19.13 10.86
N GLU A 54 6.87 -18.93 12.08
CA GLU A 54 6.40 -17.87 12.96
C GLU A 54 6.83 -16.49 12.44
N THR A 55 8.09 -16.37 12.01
CA THR A 55 8.62 -15.18 11.37
C THR A 55 7.84 -14.85 10.10
N ALA A 56 7.61 -15.84 9.21
CA ALA A 56 6.85 -15.63 7.98
C ALA A 56 5.40 -15.18 8.25
N LYS A 57 4.72 -15.79 9.23
CA LYS A 57 3.35 -15.38 9.64
C LYS A 57 3.32 -13.96 10.20
N THR A 58 4.30 -13.60 11.02
CA THR A 58 4.40 -12.27 11.63
C THR A 58 4.59 -11.20 10.56
N ALA A 59 5.53 -11.42 9.63
CA ALA A 59 5.78 -10.50 8.52
C ALA A 59 4.53 -10.30 7.62
N VAL A 60 3.86 -11.40 7.24
CA VAL A 60 2.64 -11.33 6.43
C VAL A 60 1.52 -10.57 7.17
N SER A 61 1.38 -10.80 8.48
CA SER A 61 0.36 -10.12 9.29
C SER A 61 0.67 -8.63 9.42
N ALA A 62 1.94 -8.25 9.58
CA ALA A 62 2.38 -6.86 9.61
C ALA A 62 2.10 -6.15 8.28
N GLY A 63 2.41 -6.77 7.14
CA GLY A 63 2.14 -6.20 5.81
C GLY A 63 0.65 -5.95 5.57
N LEU A 64 -0.21 -6.92 5.90
CA LEU A 64 -1.67 -6.75 5.79
C LEU A 64 -2.21 -5.68 6.75
N ALA A 65 -1.64 -5.56 7.95
CA ALA A 65 -2.02 -4.53 8.91
C ALA A 65 -1.64 -3.13 8.39
N GLU A 66 -0.48 -3.00 7.73
CA GLU A 66 -0.03 -1.73 7.18
C GLU A 66 -0.88 -1.27 6.00
N ILE A 67 -1.22 -2.17 5.08
CA ILE A 67 -2.14 -1.87 3.97
C ILE A 67 -3.49 -1.39 4.52
N ARG A 68 -4.00 -2.01 5.59
CA ARG A 68 -5.23 -1.55 6.26
C ARG A 68 -5.07 -0.16 6.88
N ARG A 69 -3.94 0.12 7.53
CA ARG A 69 -3.67 1.44 8.11
C ARG A 69 -3.69 2.52 7.03
N ILE A 70 -3.03 2.25 5.90
CA ILE A 70 -2.98 3.13 4.72
C ILE A 70 -4.39 3.34 4.13
N GLU A 71 -5.20 2.29 4.02
CA GLU A 71 -6.60 2.40 3.59
C GLU A 71 -7.40 3.34 4.49
N HIS A 72 -7.30 3.18 5.82
CA HIS A 72 -8.00 4.08 6.75
C HIS A 72 -7.50 5.52 6.69
N LEU A 73 -6.23 5.73 6.36
CA LEU A 73 -5.63 7.06 6.25
C LEU A 73 -6.10 7.79 4.99
N MET A 74 -6.08 7.12 3.83
CA MET A 74 -6.21 7.75 2.51
C MET A 74 -7.44 7.29 1.69
N SER A 75 -8.37 6.52 2.25
CA SER A 75 -9.58 6.14 1.51
C SER A 75 -10.52 7.33 1.30
N THR A 76 -11.00 7.54 0.08
CA THR A 76 -12.06 8.53 -0.20
C THR A 76 -13.46 8.06 0.24
N TRP A 77 -13.59 6.79 0.62
CA TRP A 77 -14.83 6.12 1.02
C TRP A 77 -15.06 6.09 2.53
N ILE A 78 -13.98 6.17 3.31
CA ILE A 78 -14.04 6.11 4.77
C ILE A 78 -14.19 7.53 5.30
N PRO A 79 -15.36 7.92 5.88
CA PRO A 79 -15.63 9.31 6.22
C PRO A 79 -14.62 9.95 7.19
N THR A 80 -13.93 9.12 7.98
CA THR A 80 -12.94 9.56 8.97
C THR A 80 -11.52 9.72 8.41
N SER A 81 -11.27 9.31 7.17
CA SER A 81 -9.96 9.41 6.52
C SER A 81 -9.56 10.87 6.30
N GLU A 82 -8.29 11.10 6.02
CA GLU A 82 -7.79 12.44 5.71
C GLU A 82 -8.33 12.94 4.36
N LEU A 83 -8.33 12.09 3.34
CA LEU A 83 -8.83 12.49 2.00
C LEU A 83 -10.33 12.76 1.98
N SER A 84 -11.15 12.00 2.72
CA SER A 84 -12.58 12.31 2.83
C SER A 84 -12.82 13.64 3.53
N LYS A 85 -11.99 14.00 4.53
CA LYS A 85 -12.07 15.33 5.18
C LYS A 85 -11.65 16.45 4.22
N VAL A 86 -10.56 16.27 3.48
CA VAL A 86 -10.11 17.23 2.45
C VAL A 86 -11.21 17.45 1.40
N ASN A 87 -11.79 16.37 0.88
CA ASN A 87 -12.89 16.43 -0.10
C ASN A 87 -14.12 17.13 0.47
N ALA A 88 -14.49 16.81 1.72
CA ALA A 88 -15.62 17.44 2.37
C ALA A 88 -15.42 18.95 2.55
N ALA A 89 -14.18 19.43 2.74
CA ALA A 89 -13.81 20.83 2.94
C ALA A 89 -13.59 21.64 1.63
N ALA A 90 -13.78 21.02 0.46
CA ALA A 90 -13.58 21.67 -0.83
C ALA A 90 -14.37 22.98 -0.95
N GLY A 91 -13.67 24.04 -1.38
CA GLY A 91 -14.19 25.39 -1.50
C GLY A 91 -14.37 26.14 -0.18
N ARG A 92 -14.06 25.53 0.97
CA ARG A 92 -14.24 26.16 2.30
C ARG A 92 -12.93 26.54 2.96
N GLU A 93 -12.06 25.57 3.21
CA GLU A 93 -10.87 25.78 4.05
C GLU A 93 -9.75 24.76 3.79
N PRO A 94 -8.48 25.10 4.08
CA PRO A 94 -7.38 24.13 4.10
C PRO A 94 -7.56 23.10 5.21
N VAL A 95 -7.14 21.86 4.97
CA VAL A 95 -7.17 20.76 5.93
C VAL A 95 -5.76 20.26 6.17
N GLN A 96 -5.32 20.19 7.42
CA GLN A 96 -4.05 19.55 7.79
C GLN A 96 -4.16 18.03 7.60
N VAL A 97 -3.13 17.45 7.02
CA VAL A 97 -3.02 16.01 6.79
C VAL A 97 -1.68 15.51 7.33
N SER A 98 -1.57 14.20 7.53
CA SER A 98 -0.31 13.57 7.84
C SER A 98 0.73 13.82 6.75
N GLN A 99 2.02 13.79 7.13
CA GLN A 99 3.13 13.88 6.19
C GLN A 99 3.02 12.82 5.08
N GLU A 100 2.57 11.62 5.43
CA GLU A 100 2.38 10.51 4.52
C GLU A 100 1.38 10.83 3.40
N THR A 101 0.18 11.29 3.76
CA THR A 101 -0.83 11.74 2.79
C THR A 101 -0.31 12.92 1.97
N PHE A 102 0.38 13.88 2.60
CA PHE A 102 0.93 15.04 1.94
C PHE A 102 1.94 14.65 0.85
N GLU A 103 2.85 13.73 1.13
CA GLU A 103 3.85 13.23 0.18
C GLU A 103 3.23 12.50 -1.01
N VAL A 104 2.19 11.68 -0.78
CA VAL A 104 1.44 11.03 -1.87
C VAL A 104 0.79 12.07 -2.79
N LEU A 105 0.24 13.14 -2.23
CA LEU A 105 -0.38 14.21 -3.00
C LEU A 105 0.66 15.06 -3.74
N MET A 106 1.81 15.35 -3.13
CA MET A 106 2.93 16.00 -3.83
C MET A 106 3.36 15.16 -5.03
N ARG A 107 3.57 13.85 -4.84
CA ARG A 107 3.93 12.93 -5.91
C ARG A 107 2.89 12.85 -7.01
N SER A 108 1.61 12.97 -6.64
CA SER A 108 0.49 13.04 -7.59
C SER A 108 0.58 14.29 -8.48
N LEU A 109 0.92 15.45 -7.92
CA LEU A 109 1.11 16.69 -8.69
C LEU A 109 2.34 16.62 -9.60
N GLU A 110 3.43 15.99 -9.13
CA GLU A 110 4.60 15.73 -9.97
C GLU A 110 4.24 14.86 -11.18
N MET A 111 3.48 13.78 -10.95
CA MET A 111 3.03 12.88 -12.02
C MET A 111 2.11 13.60 -13.02
N ALA A 112 1.21 14.46 -12.53
CA ALA A 112 0.37 15.29 -13.38
C ALA A 112 1.22 16.20 -14.29
N LYS A 113 2.29 16.80 -13.75
CA LYS A 113 3.22 17.61 -14.54
C LYS A 113 3.96 16.78 -15.61
N LEU A 114 4.47 15.61 -15.23
CA LEU A 114 5.22 14.72 -16.14
C LEU A 114 4.35 14.21 -17.29
N THR A 115 3.07 13.97 -17.02
CA THR A 115 2.08 13.46 -17.98
C THR A 115 1.31 14.57 -18.70
N GLN A 116 1.64 15.85 -18.46
CA GLN A 116 0.94 17.00 -19.02
C GLN A 116 -0.58 16.98 -18.74
N GLY A 117 -0.96 16.55 -17.54
CA GLY A 117 -2.35 16.42 -17.09
C GLY A 117 -3.00 15.06 -17.39
N GLY A 118 -2.28 14.13 -18.04
CA GLY A 118 -2.78 12.77 -18.28
C GLY A 118 -3.05 11.98 -16.99
N PHE A 119 -2.29 12.25 -15.94
CA PHE A 119 -2.61 11.84 -14.57
C PHE A 119 -3.21 13.03 -13.81
N ASN A 120 -4.36 12.83 -13.16
CA ASN A 120 -5.02 13.86 -12.39
C ASN A 120 -5.68 13.27 -11.13
N VAL A 121 -5.20 13.67 -9.95
CA VAL A 121 -5.74 13.19 -8.67
C VAL A 121 -7.03 13.93 -8.28
N ALA A 122 -7.35 15.08 -8.88
CA ALA A 122 -8.61 15.80 -8.67
C ALA A 122 -9.75 15.29 -9.57
N VAL A 123 -9.64 14.08 -10.12
CA VAL A 123 -10.60 13.45 -11.04
C VAL A 123 -11.85 12.90 -10.34
N GLY A 124 -11.94 13.00 -9.01
CA GLY A 124 -13.06 12.50 -8.21
C GLY A 124 -14.45 12.87 -8.74
N PRO A 125 -14.72 14.11 -9.20
CA PRO A 125 -16.01 14.48 -9.77
C PRO A 125 -16.38 13.65 -11.00
N ALA A 126 -15.43 13.39 -11.90
CA ALA A 126 -15.66 12.54 -13.06
C ALA A 126 -15.83 11.07 -12.66
N VAL A 127 -15.03 10.55 -11.72
CA VAL A 127 -15.18 9.18 -11.19
C VAL A 127 -16.60 8.95 -10.67
N ASN A 128 -17.14 9.93 -9.93
CA ASN A 128 -18.52 9.88 -9.44
C ASN A 128 -19.56 9.99 -10.55
N ALA A 129 -19.34 10.88 -11.53
CA ALA A 129 -20.27 11.08 -12.65
C ALA A 129 -20.39 9.83 -13.54
N TRP A 130 -19.33 9.05 -13.68
CA TRP A 130 -19.35 7.77 -14.38
C TRP A 130 -19.93 6.62 -13.54
N ASP A 131 -20.24 6.85 -12.26
CA ASP A 131 -20.50 5.80 -11.28
C ASP A 131 -19.48 4.66 -11.40
N ALA A 132 -18.19 5.02 -11.58
CA ALA A 132 -17.14 4.06 -11.95
C ALA A 132 -16.89 2.98 -10.89
N ASN A 133 -17.49 3.15 -9.71
CA ASN A 133 -17.40 2.26 -8.57
C ASN A 133 -18.74 1.57 -8.23
N GLY A 134 -19.79 1.83 -9.00
CA GLY A 134 -21.13 1.27 -8.85
C GLY A 134 -21.56 0.42 -10.06
N GLU A 135 -22.77 0.63 -10.55
CA GLU A 135 -23.28 -0.09 -11.73
C GLU A 135 -22.72 0.48 -13.04
N GLY A 136 -22.17 1.70 -12.98
CA GLY A 136 -21.59 2.40 -14.11
C GLY A 136 -22.66 3.11 -14.93
N GLN A 137 -22.36 4.33 -15.33
CA GLN A 137 -23.19 5.11 -16.25
C GLN A 137 -22.32 5.91 -17.20
N VAL A 138 -22.89 6.29 -18.34
CA VAL A 138 -22.23 7.15 -19.32
C VAL A 138 -22.77 8.56 -19.17
N PRO A 139 -22.03 9.49 -18.54
CA PRO A 139 -22.45 10.89 -18.46
C PRO A 139 -22.45 11.53 -19.85
N SER A 140 -23.28 12.55 -20.03
CA SER A 140 -23.27 13.31 -21.28
C SER A 140 -21.98 14.13 -21.40
N GLN A 141 -21.64 14.54 -22.62
CA GLN A 141 -20.53 15.46 -22.84
C GLN A 141 -20.72 16.79 -22.09
N GLU A 142 -21.97 17.28 -22.01
CA GLU A 142 -22.32 18.49 -21.27
C GLU A 142 -22.06 18.33 -19.77
N ASP A 143 -22.42 17.18 -19.19
CA ASP A 143 -22.14 16.88 -17.78
C ASP A 143 -20.64 16.90 -17.51
N LEU A 144 -19.84 16.25 -18.36
CA LEU A 144 -18.38 16.21 -18.22
C LEU A 144 -17.72 17.59 -18.38
N GLU A 145 -18.20 18.40 -19.31
CA GLU A 145 -17.73 19.77 -19.50
C GLU A 145 -18.05 20.66 -18.29
N ALA A 146 -19.22 20.48 -17.68
CA ALA A 146 -19.61 21.19 -16.46
C ALA A 146 -18.73 20.83 -15.25
N LEU A 147 -18.15 19.63 -15.22
CA LEU A 147 -17.24 19.19 -14.15
C LEU A 147 -15.80 19.68 -14.32
N ARG A 148 -15.40 20.14 -15.51
CA ARG A 148 -14.01 20.54 -15.80
C ARG A 148 -13.42 21.51 -14.77
N PRO A 149 -14.11 22.58 -14.31
CA PRO A 149 -13.57 23.49 -13.30
C PRO A 149 -13.24 22.81 -11.95
N GLN A 150 -13.94 21.72 -11.62
CA GLN A 150 -13.77 20.93 -10.40
C GLN A 150 -12.59 19.96 -10.48
N MET A 151 -11.95 19.84 -11.65
CA MET A 151 -10.80 18.94 -11.88
C MET A 151 -9.52 19.70 -12.25
N GLU A 152 -9.55 21.04 -12.24
CA GLU A 152 -8.39 21.88 -12.51
C GLU A 152 -7.40 21.81 -11.33
N LEU A 153 -6.28 21.10 -11.50
CA LEU A 153 -5.26 20.90 -10.46
C LEU A 153 -4.64 22.20 -9.94
N SER A 154 -4.68 23.29 -10.71
CA SER A 154 -4.23 24.61 -10.25
C SER A 154 -5.04 25.15 -9.06
N ASN A 155 -6.24 24.60 -8.82
CA ASN A 155 -7.06 24.90 -7.65
C ASN A 155 -6.74 24.03 -6.44
N MET A 156 -5.86 23.04 -6.57
CA MET A 156 -5.34 22.25 -5.45
C MET A 156 -4.04 22.86 -4.94
N GLN A 157 -4.00 23.27 -3.68
CA GLN A 157 -2.82 23.87 -3.05
C GLN A 157 -2.32 22.98 -1.91
N LEU A 158 -1.02 22.75 -1.90
CA LEU A 158 -0.31 22.05 -0.84
C LEU A 158 0.62 23.06 -0.17
N ASP A 159 0.49 23.23 1.14
CA ASP A 159 1.36 24.09 1.93
C ASP A 159 2.30 23.23 2.78
N GLU A 160 3.57 23.15 2.34
CA GLU A 160 4.63 22.38 3.00
C GLU A 160 4.92 22.87 4.43
N LYS A 161 4.71 24.15 4.72
CA LYS A 161 5.02 24.69 6.06
C LYS A 161 4.01 24.24 7.09
N THR A 162 2.75 24.12 6.68
CA THR A 162 1.63 23.77 7.56
C THR A 162 1.20 22.32 7.42
N GLY A 163 1.67 21.60 6.40
CA GLY A 163 1.23 20.24 6.07
C GLY A 163 -0.25 20.21 5.67
N SER A 164 -0.75 21.27 5.04
CA SER A 164 -2.17 21.42 4.72
C SER A 164 -2.46 21.33 3.22
N VAL A 165 -3.65 20.82 2.91
CA VAL A 165 -4.17 20.66 1.55
C VAL A 165 -5.44 21.49 1.44
N TRP A 166 -5.53 22.30 0.39
CA TRP A 166 -6.71 23.10 0.11
C TRP A 166 -7.20 22.88 -1.32
N LEU A 167 -8.46 22.44 -1.44
CA LEU A 167 -9.19 22.40 -2.70
C LEU A 167 -9.99 23.70 -2.81
N ARG A 168 -9.54 24.63 -3.64
CA ARG A 168 -10.08 26.00 -3.69
C ARG A 168 -11.46 26.11 -4.33
N HIS A 169 -11.77 25.20 -5.25
CA HIS A 169 -13.04 25.25 -5.97
C HIS A 169 -14.07 24.33 -5.28
N PRO A 170 -15.30 24.80 -5.00
CA PRO A 170 -16.36 23.95 -4.48
C PRO A 170 -16.64 22.77 -5.41
N GLY A 171 -16.90 21.58 -4.86
CA GLY A 171 -17.17 20.36 -5.64
C GLY A 171 -15.92 19.61 -6.13
N MET A 172 -14.71 20.17 -5.98
CA MET A 172 -13.48 19.39 -6.18
C MET A 172 -13.45 18.20 -5.23
N SER A 173 -12.93 17.08 -5.72
CA SER A 173 -12.61 15.94 -4.87
C SER A 173 -11.37 15.21 -5.39
N ILE A 174 -10.51 14.84 -4.46
CA ILE A 174 -9.35 14.00 -4.67
C ILE A 174 -9.81 12.55 -4.79
N ASP A 175 -9.27 11.83 -5.76
CA ASP A 175 -9.30 10.37 -5.89
C ASP A 175 -7.87 9.85 -6.11
N VAL A 176 -7.41 8.99 -5.19
CA VAL A 176 -6.06 8.38 -5.24
C VAL A 176 -6.06 6.98 -5.84
N GLY A 177 -7.13 6.55 -6.52
CA GLY A 177 -7.23 5.21 -7.12
C GLY A 177 -6.08 4.89 -8.09
N GLY A 178 -5.56 5.92 -8.77
CA GLY A 178 -4.42 5.80 -9.69
C GLY A 178 -3.03 5.71 -9.05
N ILE A 179 -2.90 5.88 -7.72
CA ILE A 179 -1.58 5.88 -7.04
C ILE A 179 -1.57 5.13 -5.70
N GLY A 180 -2.68 5.13 -4.96
CA GLY A 180 -2.75 4.66 -3.57
C GLY A 180 -2.38 3.19 -3.39
N LYS A 181 -2.80 2.29 -4.30
CA LYS A 181 -2.41 0.87 -4.22
C LYS A 181 -0.92 0.68 -4.47
N GLY A 182 -0.32 1.49 -5.35
CA GLY A 182 1.12 1.47 -5.60
C GLY A 182 1.93 2.00 -4.42
N TYR A 183 1.37 2.94 -3.65
CA TYR A 183 1.97 3.41 -2.40
C TYR A 183 1.93 2.34 -1.29
N ALA A 184 0.84 1.56 -1.21
CA ALA A 184 0.67 0.53 -0.18
C ALA A 184 1.47 -0.76 -0.42
N ALA A 185 2.08 -0.94 -1.60
CA ALA A 185 2.76 -2.16 -2.03
C ALA A 185 4.27 -2.12 -1.76
#